data_AF-A0A183HT15-F1
#
_entry.id   AF-A0A183HT15-F1
#
_cell.length_a   1.000
_cell.length_b   1.000
_cell.length_c   1.000
_cell.angle_alpha   90.00
_cell.angle_beta   90.00
_cell.angle_gamma   90.00
#
_symmetry.space_group_name_H-M   'P 1'
#
loop_
_entity.id
_entity.type
_entity.pdbx_description
1 polymer ?
#
loop_
_entity_poly.entity_id
_entity_poly.type
_entity_poly.pdbx_seq_one_letter_code
_entity_poly.pdbx_strand_id
1 'polypeptide(L)'
;MSNITDQYETDEKIPRRSRREPAVWGEPAPDYSGVQLNDYIHFLHTLIFVDSKITNHYNSNMDNLKKNVMKLVQEANNYFYQINVRIIVVDILQTHCNNLSLYSFEEFRSRR
;
A
#
# COMPACT_ATOMS: atom_id res chain seq x y z
N MET A 1 -62.80 -13.63 16.84
CA MET A 1 -62.46 -13.29 15.44
C MET A 1 -61.59 -12.05 15.45
N SER A 2 -60.43 -12.15 14.76
CA SER A 2 -59.49 -11.07 14.34
C SER A 2 -58.76 -10.27 15.43
N ASN A 3 -57.48 -9.94 15.34
CA ASN A 3 -56.44 -10.28 14.37
C ASN A 3 -55.10 -10.05 15.09
N ILE A 4 -54.17 -10.98 14.88
CA ILE A 4 -52.73 -10.77 15.12
C ILE A 4 -52.27 -9.74 14.09
N THR A 5 -51.47 -8.75 14.50
CA THR A 5 -50.66 -8.00 13.54
C THR A 5 -49.32 -7.65 14.14
N ASP A 6 -48.33 -8.34 13.62
CA ASP A 6 -46.91 -8.14 13.78
C ASP A 6 -46.52 -6.66 13.66
N GLN A 7 -45.80 -6.15 14.65
CA GLN A 7 -44.89 -5.05 14.43
C GLN A 7 -43.49 -5.62 14.41
N TYR A 8 -42.98 -5.74 13.20
CA TYR A 8 -41.60 -6.08 12.88
C TYR A 8 -40.67 -5.08 13.59
N GLU A 9 -40.04 -5.52 14.68
CA GLU A 9 -38.75 -4.99 15.08
C GLU A 9 -37.80 -5.26 13.92
N THR A 10 -37.58 -4.24 13.09
CA THR A 10 -36.42 -4.19 12.21
C THR A 10 -35.20 -4.12 13.10
N ASP A 11 -34.72 -5.30 13.47
CA ASP A 11 -33.38 -5.54 14.01
C ASP A 11 -32.42 -5.07 12.92
N GLU A 12 -32.16 -3.75 12.89
CA GLU A 12 -31.10 -3.13 12.11
C GLU A 12 -29.81 -3.78 12.60
N LYS A 13 -29.44 -4.88 11.94
CA LYS A 13 -28.14 -5.52 12.07
C LYS A 13 -27.14 -4.46 11.68
N ILE A 14 -26.65 -3.71 12.67
CA ILE A 14 -25.47 -2.87 12.56
C ILE A 14 -24.43 -3.78 11.89
N PRO A 15 -24.00 -3.49 10.66
CA PRO A 15 -23.12 -4.38 9.95
C PRO A 15 -21.88 -4.53 10.84
N ARG A 16 -21.65 -5.75 11.33
CA ARG A 16 -20.45 -6.09 12.08
C ARG A 16 -19.31 -5.53 11.27
N ARG A 17 -18.61 -4.51 11.79
CA ARG A 17 -17.43 -3.94 11.13
C ARG A 17 -16.61 -5.13 10.66
N SER A 18 -16.56 -5.36 9.35
CA SER A 18 -15.76 -6.44 8.78
C SER A 18 -14.37 -6.19 9.32
N ARG A 19 -13.90 -7.10 10.17
CA ARG A 19 -12.63 -6.92 10.87
C ARG A 19 -11.58 -7.01 9.78
N ARG A 20 -11.08 -5.85 9.35
CA ARG A 20 -10.04 -5.73 8.33
C ARG A 20 -8.85 -6.56 8.78
N GLU A 21 -8.49 -7.55 7.99
CA GLU A 21 -7.32 -8.36 8.30
C GLU A 21 -6.05 -7.57 7.96
N PRO A 22 -4.98 -7.73 8.77
CA PRO A 22 -3.72 -7.05 8.51
C PRO A 22 -3.12 -7.55 7.20
N ALA A 23 -2.51 -6.65 6.44
CA ALA A 23 -1.68 -7.06 5.31
C ALA A 23 -0.46 -7.81 5.87
N VAL A 24 -0.34 -9.09 5.53
CA VAL A 24 0.81 -9.93 5.88
C VAL A 24 1.63 -10.14 4.63
N TRP A 25 2.94 -9.88 4.73
CA TRP A 25 3.84 -10.00 3.59
C TRP A 25 3.98 -11.47 3.15
N GLY A 26 3.78 -11.72 1.85
CA GLY A 26 3.87 -13.05 1.26
C GLY A 26 2.58 -13.88 1.34
N GLU A 27 1.57 -13.40 2.06
CA GLU A 27 0.21 -13.96 2.05
C GLU A 27 -0.66 -13.22 1.02
N PRO A 28 -1.73 -13.85 0.50
CA PRO A 28 -2.69 -13.17 -0.35
C PRO A 28 -3.22 -11.89 0.31
N ALA A 29 -3.41 -10.83 -0.49
CA ALA A 29 -3.93 -9.57 0.01
C ALA A 29 -5.34 -9.76 0.61
N PRO A 30 -5.59 -9.34 1.86
CA PRO A 30 -6.93 -9.32 2.42
C PRO A 30 -7.90 -8.47 1.60
N ASP A 31 -9.20 -8.68 1.81
CA ASP A 31 -10.24 -7.88 1.17
C ASP A 31 -10.35 -6.47 1.81
N TYR A 32 -10.00 -5.45 1.02
CA TYR A 32 -10.11 -4.02 1.32
C TYR A 32 -11.17 -3.31 0.45
N SER A 33 -11.99 -4.04 -0.29
CA SER A 33 -13.03 -3.47 -1.17
C SER A 33 -14.03 -2.56 -0.44
N GLY A 34 -14.27 -2.80 0.86
CA GLY A 34 -15.08 -1.92 1.72
C GLY A 34 -14.46 -0.55 2.02
N VAL A 35 -13.27 -0.25 1.48
CA VAL A 35 -12.52 1.01 1.62
C VAL A 35 -12.24 1.64 0.26
N GLN A 36 -13.19 1.52 -0.67
CA GLN A 36 -13.08 2.26 -1.92
C GLN A 36 -13.02 3.76 -1.61
N LEU A 37 -11.90 4.37 -1.98
CA LEU A 37 -11.88 5.77 -2.35
C LEU A 37 -12.94 5.97 -3.46
N ASN A 38 -13.39 7.20 -3.68
CA ASN A 38 -14.27 7.56 -4.79
C ASN A 38 -13.97 6.77 -6.10
N ASP A 39 -14.93 6.70 -7.02
CA ASP A 39 -14.82 5.87 -8.25
C ASP A 39 -13.65 6.23 -9.20
N TYR A 40 -12.82 7.20 -8.82
CA TYR A 40 -11.64 7.62 -9.54
C TYR A 40 -10.41 6.80 -9.16
N ILE A 41 -9.62 6.49 -10.19
CA ILE A 41 -8.32 5.86 -10.05
C ILE A 41 -7.28 6.92 -9.68
N HIS A 42 -6.58 6.72 -8.57
CA HIS A 42 -5.49 7.57 -8.11
C HIS A 42 -4.14 6.97 -8.53
N PHE A 43 -3.38 7.72 -9.33
CA PHE A 43 -2.03 7.33 -9.73
C PHE A 43 -0.99 7.99 -8.84
N LEU A 44 -0.25 7.18 -8.08
CA LEU A 44 0.87 7.63 -7.27
C LEU A 44 2.17 7.47 -8.06
N HIS A 45 2.64 8.56 -8.65
CA HIS A 45 3.94 8.61 -9.31
C HIS A 45 5.04 8.70 -8.25
N THR A 46 5.84 7.64 -8.14
CA THR A 46 6.81 7.47 -7.06
C THR A 46 8.22 7.41 -7.58
N LEU A 47 9.09 8.24 -7.00
CA LEU A 47 10.54 8.13 -7.13
C LEU A 47 11.08 7.42 -5.89
N ILE A 48 11.73 6.28 -6.07
CA ILE A 48 12.23 5.47 -4.96
C ILE A 48 13.70 5.76 -4.74
N PHE A 49 14.08 6.05 -3.50
CA PHE A 49 15.47 6.22 -3.11
C PHE A 49 15.92 5.05 -2.25
N VAL A 50 17.11 4.54 -2.55
CA VAL A 50 17.70 3.42 -1.85
C VAL A 50 19.02 3.86 -1.23
N ASP A 51 19.24 3.50 0.03
CA ASP A 51 20.45 3.88 0.74
C ASP A 51 21.65 3.02 0.32
N SER A 52 22.86 3.48 0.66
CA SER A 52 24.09 2.79 0.28
C SER A 52 24.24 1.43 0.98
N LYS A 53 23.61 1.20 2.14
CA LYS A 53 23.67 -0.11 2.81
C LYS A 53 22.87 -1.15 2.05
N ILE A 54 21.67 -0.81 1.60
CA ILE A 54 20.84 -1.69 0.78
C ILE A 54 21.55 -1.94 -0.55
N THR A 55 22.09 -0.90 -1.21
CA THR A 55 22.85 -1.11 -2.44
C THR A 55 24.04 -2.05 -2.24
N ASN A 56 24.78 -1.90 -1.15
CA ASN A 56 25.89 -2.80 -0.82
C ASN A 56 25.43 -4.24 -0.53
N HIS A 57 24.27 -4.42 0.11
CA HIS A 57 23.67 -5.74 0.34
C HIS A 57 23.40 -6.49 -0.98
N TYR A 58 23.04 -5.76 -2.04
CA TYR A 58 22.88 -6.29 -3.39
C TYR A 58 24.19 -6.28 -4.21
N ASN A 59 25.36 -6.25 -3.56
CA ASN A 59 26.69 -6.22 -4.18
C ASN A 59 26.88 -5.06 -5.17
N SER A 60 26.24 -3.91 -4.91
CA SER A 60 26.21 -2.75 -5.82
C SER A 60 25.64 -3.03 -7.21
N ASN A 61 24.93 -4.16 -7.40
CA ASN A 61 24.26 -4.48 -8.64
C ASN A 61 22.89 -3.79 -8.69
N MET A 62 22.86 -2.60 -9.28
CA MET A 62 21.64 -1.80 -9.38
C MET A 62 20.54 -2.46 -10.20
N ASP A 63 20.86 -3.27 -11.22
CA ASP A 63 19.84 -3.96 -12.02
C ASP A 63 19.09 -5.00 -11.18
N ASN A 64 19.83 -5.80 -10.40
CA ASN A 64 19.24 -6.77 -9.48
C ASN A 64 18.44 -6.07 -8.38
N LEU A 65 18.96 -4.98 -7.82
CA LEU A 65 18.27 -4.20 -6.81
C LEU A 65 16.96 -3.61 -7.36
N LYS A 66 16.99 -2.96 -8.52
CA LYS A 66 15.81 -2.41 -9.19
C LYS A 66 14.76 -3.51 -9.44
N LYS A 67 15.19 -4.68 -9.92
CA LYS A 67 14.29 -5.83 -10.12
C LYS A 67 13.59 -6.25 -8.82
N ASN A 68 14.30 -6.30 -7.69
CA ASN A 68 13.71 -6.70 -6.41
C ASN A 68 12.81 -5.60 -5.82
N VAL A 69 13.18 -4.32 -5.97
CA VAL A 69 12.30 -3.20 -5.60
C VAL A 69 11.02 -3.20 -6.43
N MET A 70 11.10 -3.49 -7.73
CA MET A 70 9.90 -3.58 -8.57
C MET A 70 8.97 -4.73 -8.15
N LYS A 71 9.51 -5.87 -7.70
CA LYS A 71 8.70 -6.95 -7.10
C LYS A 71 8.00 -6.49 -5.83
N LEU A 72 8.70 -5.78 -4.95
CA LEU A 72 8.13 -5.18 -3.73
C LEU A 72 6.95 -4.25 -4.06
N VAL A 73 7.11 -3.39 -5.07
CA VAL A 73 6.04 -2.49 -5.51
C VAL A 73 4.88 -3.25 -6.16
N GLN A 74 5.17 -4.30 -6.93
CA GLN A 74 4.13 -5.14 -7.52
C GLN A 74 3.27 -5.80 -6.43
N GLU A 75 3.90 -6.38 -5.40
CA GLU A 75 3.17 -6.92 -4.26
C GLU A 75 2.36 -5.84 -3.57
N ALA A 76 2.92 -4.66 -3.32
CA ALA A 76 2.19 -3.53 -2.73
C ALA A 76 0.96 -3.12 -3.57
N ASN A 77 1.09 -3.09 -4.90
CA ASN A 77 -0.02 -2.76 -5.81
C ASN A 77 -1.18 -3.76 -5.73
N ASN A 78 -0.94 -5.04 -5.41
CA ASN A 78 -2.01 -6.02 -5.18
C ASN A 78 -2.96 -5.60 -4.04
N TYR A 79 -2.42 -4.93 -3.02
CA TYR A 79 -3.21 -4.34 -1.94
C TYR A 79 -3.91 -3.04 -2.38
N PHE A 80 -3.17 -2.15 -3.05
CA PHE A 80 -3.66 -0.81 -3.42
C PHE A 80 -4.73 -0.79 -4.51
N TYR A 81 -4.75 -1.77 -5.41
CA TYR A 81 -5.78 -1.87 -6.45
C TYR A 81 -7.20 -1.96 -5.90
N GLN A 82 -7.37 -2.59 -4.73
CA GLN A 82 -8.68 -2.73 -4.09
C GLN A 82 -9.28 -1.40 -3.62
N ILE A 83 -8.43 -0.38 -3.43
CA ILE A 83 -8.81 0.97 -3.01
C ILE A 83 -8.61 2.03 -4.11
N ASN A 84 -8.58 1.60 -5.37
CA ASN A 84 -8.39 2.45 -6.55
C ASN A 84 -7.07 3.22 -6.61
N VAL A 85 -6.03 2.80 -5.89
CA VAL A 85 -4.69 3.40 -5.94
C VAL A 85 -3.75 2.56 -6.79
N ARG A 86 -2.92 3.20 -7.62
CA ARG A 86 -1.92 2.54 -8.47
C ARG A 86 -0.57 3.23 -8.32
N ILE A 87 0.42 2.52 -7.79
CA ILE A 87 1.80 3.01 -7.70
C ILE A 87 2.46 2.85 -9.07
N ILE A 88 2.98 3.96 -9.59
CA ILE A 88 3.78 4.03 -10.81
C ILE A 88 5.19 4.44 -10.41
N VAL A 89 6.15 3.53 -10.52
CA VAL A 89 7.56 3.85 -10.25
C VAL A 89 8.13 4.62 -11.43
N VAL A 90 8.56 5.85 -11.18
CA VAL A 90 9.18 6.71 -12.19
C VAL A 90 10.66 6.38 -12.36
N ASP A 91 11.38 6.23 -11.25
CA ASP A 91 12.76 5.71 -11.23
C ASP A 91 13.11 5.20 -9.82
N ILE A 92 14.24 4.51 -9.74
CA ILE A 92 14.85 4.00 -8.52
C ILE A 92 16.29 4.50 -8.49
N LEU A 93 16.61 5.35 -7.52
CA LEU A 93 17.89 6.04 -7.40
C LEU A 93 18.62 5.60 -6.13
N GLN A 94 19.93 5.43 -6.23
CA GLN A 94 20.78 5.28 -5.06
C GLN A 94 21.06 6.65 -4.43
N THR A 95 21.12 6.69 -3.11
CA THR A 95 21.68 7.80 -2.33
C THR A 95 23.06 7.43 -1.80
N HIS A 96 23.92 8.43 -1.61
CA HIS A 96 25.24 8.24 -0.98
C HIS A 96 25.17 8.19 0.56
N CYS A 97 23.96 8.27 1.13
CA CYS A 97 23.75 8.16 2.56
C CYS A 97 23.72 6.69 2.98
N ASN A 98 24.46 6.36 4.04
CA ASN A 98 24.50 4.99 4.57
C ASN A 98 23.25 4.59 5.35
N ASN A 99 22.54 5.56 5.92
CA ASN A 99 21.29 5.35 6.67
C ASN A 99 20.35 6.51 6.32
N LEU A 100 19.29 6.20 5.58
CA LEU A 100 18.27 7.17 5.23
C LEU A 100 17.07 6.94 6.16
N SER A 101 16.96 7.74 7.22
CA SER A 101 15.74 7.78 8.04
C SER A 101 14.71 8.68 7.36
N LEU A 102 13.47 8.67 7.86
CA LEU A 102 12.41 9.53 7.30
C LEU A 102 12.81 11.02 7.33
N TYR A 103 13.32 11.50 8.47
CA TYR A 103 13.74 12.90 8.62
C TYR A 103 14.95 13.25 7.75
N SER A 104 15.97 12.38 7.72
CA SER A 104 17.13 12.66 6.87
C SER A 104 16.81 12.55 5.39
N PHE A 105 15.83 11.73 5.02
CA PHE A 105 15.30 11.69 3.66
C PHE A 105 14.55 12.97 3.28
N GLU A 106 13.70 13.49 4.18
CA GLU A 106 12.97 14.74 3.94
C GLU A 106 13.95 15.91 3.71
N GLU A 107 14.98 16.01 4.54
CA GLU A 107 16.05 16.98 4.34
C GLU A 107 16.80 16.77 3.02
N PHE A 108 17.15 15.52 2.69
CA PHE A 108 17.83 15.20 1.44
C PHE A 108 16.98 15.60 0.22
N ARG A 109 15.68 15.33 0.27
CA ARG A 109 14.72 15.64 -0.80
C ARG A 109 14.55 17.14 -0.97
N SER A 110 14.44 17.90 0.12
CA SER A 110 14.21 19.36 0.03
C SER A 110 15.39 20.15 -0.54
N ARG A 111 16.60 19.57 -0.52
CA ARG A 111 17.83 20.20 -1.03
C ARG A 111 18.07 19.95 -2.52
N ARG A 112 17.20 19.20 -3.21
CA ARG A 112 17.38 18.75 -4.59
C ARG A 112 16.23 19.22 -5.46
#